data_AF-A0A1I7TNL9-F1
#
_entry.id   AF-A0A1I7TNL9-F1
#
_cell.length_a   1.000
_cell.length_b   1.000
_cell.length_c   1.000
_cell.angle_alpha   90.00
_cell.angle_beta   90.00
_cell.angle_gamma   90.00
#
_symmetry.space_group_name_H-M   'P 1'
#
loop_
_entity.id
_entity.type
_entity.pdbx_description
1 polymer ?
#
loop_
_entity_poly.entity_id
_entity_poly.type
_entity_poly.pdbx_seq_one_letter_code
_entity_poly.pdbx_strand_id
1 'polypeptide(L)'
;MCTSQASRLFDSTEIAICKVLDAAVNSTDGAMNVTADDCLKTLATHLPLAKIVNISKLILKEDIQEAVQEAKASLVLKMMTRVFENLEADELSPVNDDLAPCAIQAYGSPSSSVRKTAVYCLVAMVNKLGMKTMEPHLQHLSSGKLNLVQVYVNRAM
;
A
#
# COMPACT_ATOMS: atom_id res chain seq x y z
N MET A 1 -17.43 31.66 2.61
CA MET A 1 -17.01 30.39 1.98
C MET A 1 -15.50 30.40 1.85
N CYS A 2 -14.79 29.70 2.74
CA CYS A 2 -13.32 29.68 2.79
C CYS A 2 -12.78 28.49 1.99
N THR A 3 -12.64 28.66 0.67
CA THR A 3 -12.12 27.59 -0.22
C THR A 3 -10.59 27.52 -0.25
N SER A 4 -9.88 28.56 0.22
CA SER A 4 -8.40 28.58 0.25
C SER A 4 -7.74 27.84 1.42
N GLN A 5 -8.51 27.36 2.40
CA GLN A 5 -7.97 26.65 3.57
C GLN A 5 -7.81 25.14 3.31
N ALA A 6 -8.65 24.57 2.44
CA ALA A 6 -8.64 23.15 2.12
C ALA A 6 -7.39 22.75 1.31
N SER A 7 -6.97 23.53 0.31
CA SER A 7 -5.76 23.24 -0.49
C SER A 7 -4.49 23.16 0.37
N ARG A 8 -4.32 24.08 1.33
CA ARG A 8 -3.18 24.06 2.26
C ARG A 8 -3.22 22.86 3.23
N LEU A 9 -4.41 22.41 3.62
CA LEU A 9 -4.58 21.18 4.41
C LEU A 9 -4.27 19.93 3.57
N PHE A 10 -4.64 19.91 2.28
CA PHE A 10 -4.36 18.78 1.38
C PHE A 10 -2.87 18.60 1.08
N ASP A 11 -2.11 19.69 0.95
CA ASP A 11 -0.65 19.64 0.87
C ASP A 11 -0.05 19.14 2.20
N SER A 12 -0.68 19.49 3.33
CA SER A 12 -0.23 19.07 4.66
C SER A 12 -0.39 17.56 4.91
N THR A 13 -1.39 16.91 4.29
CA THR A 13 -1.64 15.47 4.42
C THR A 13 -0.56 14.62 3.76
N GLU A 14 -0.18 14.95 2.52
CA GLU A 14 0.88 14.22 1.82
C GLU A 14 2.22 14.41 2.52
N ILE A 15 2.49 15.63 2.99
CA ILE A 15 3.67 15.93 3.82
C ILE A 15 3.67 15.11 5.12
N ALA A 16 2.51 14.92 5.78
CA ALA A 16 2.44 14.15 7.02
C ALA A 16 2.85 12.69 6.79
N ILE A 17 2.31 12.03 5.77
CA ILE A 17 2.67 10.64 5.44
C ILE A 17 4.15 10.55 5.06
N CYS A 18 4.65 11.46 4.20
CA CYS A 18 6.06 11.49 3.81
C CYS A 18 6.99 11.66 5.02
N LYS A 19 6.65 12.54 5.97
CA LYS A 19 7.45 12.74 7.19
C LYS A 19 7.46 11.52 8.11
N VAL A 20 6.35 10.80 8.22
CA VAL A 20 6.31 9.54 8.99
C VAL A 20 7.17 8.47 8.32
N LEU A 21 7.11 8.36 6.99
CA LEU A 21 7.97 7.45 6.22
C LEU A 21 9.46 7.83 6.37
N ASP A 22 9.80 9.11 6.30
CA ASP A 22 11.16 9.61 6.47
C ASP A 22 11.68 9.36 7.91
N ALA A 23 10.84 9.55 8.92
CA ALA A 23 11.19 9.25 10.30
C ALA A 23 11.48 7.75 10.50
N ALA A 24 10.73 6.87 9.84
CA ALA A 24 10.91 5.43 9.93
C ALA A 24 12.26 4.96 9.34
N VAL A 25 12.70 5.55 8.23
CA VAL A 25 13.92 5.13 7.53
C VAL A 25 15.20 5.78 8.03
N ASN A 26 15.10 6.96 8.65
CA ASN A 26 16.26 7.66 9.23
C ASN A 26 16.55 7.21 10.68
N SER A 27 15.69 6.38 11.27
CA SER A 27 15.88 5.84 12.61
C SER A 27 16.67 4.54 12.58
N THR A 28 17.65 4.42 13.48
CA THR A 28 18.35 3.15 13.76
C THR A 28 17.61 2.29 14.79
N ASP A 29 16.55 2.82 15.40
CA ASP A 29 15.72 2.12 16.38
C ASP A 29 14.58 1.37 15.68
N GLY A 30 14.53 0.04 15.87
CA GLY A 30 13.48 -0.82 15.34
C GLY A 30 12.09 -0.50 15.90
N ALA A 31 11.99 0.08 17.10
CA ALA A 31 10.71 0.53 17.66
C ALA A 31 10.07 1.64 16.82
N MET A 32 10.88 2.53 16.22
CA MET A 32 10.37 3.60 15.36
C MET A 32 9.64 3.06 14.13
N ASN A 33 10.13 1.96 13.54
CA ASN A 33 9.48 1.35 12.37
C ASN A 33 8.09 0.80 12.72
N VAL A 34 7.94 0.20 13.90
CA VAL A 34 6.64 -0.27 14.41
C VAL A 34 5.70 0.91 14.67
N THR A 35 6.18 1.95 15.35
CA THR A 35 5.37 3.16 15.63
C THR A 35 4.96 3.88 14.34
N ALA A 36 5.86 3.97 13.35
CA ALA A 36 5.55 4.55 12.05
C ALA A 36 4.53 3.72 11.28
N ASP A 37 4.65 2.38 11.29
CA ASP A 37 3.66 1.47 10.68
C ASP A 37 2.27 1.66 11.28
N ASP A 38 2.17 1.69 12.62
CA ASP A 38 0.90 1.91 13.31
C ASP A 38 0.33 3.31 13.01
N CYS A 39 1.18 4.35 13.01
CA CYS A 39 0.78 5.70 12.65
C CYS A 39 0.23 5.76 11.21
N LEU A 40 0.92 5.16 10.24
CA LEU A 40 0.48 5.12 8.84
C LEU A 40 -0.85 4.38 8.69
N LYS A 41 -1.03 3.26 9.39
CA LYS A 41 -2.30 2.51 9.41
C LYS A 41 -3.46 3.33 9.96
N THR A 42 -3.23 4.11 11.02
CA THR A 42 -4.25 5.03 11.57
C THR A 42 -4.52 6.20 10.62
N LEU A 43 -3.48 6.79 10.02
CA LEU A 43 -3.64 7.85 9.03
C LEU A 43 -4.45 7.37 7.82
N ALA A 44 -4.21 6.14 7.36
CA ALA A 44 -4.95 5.53 6.26
C ALA A 44 -6.47 5.47 6.46
N THR A 45 -6.96 5.43 7.70
CA THR A 45 -8.40 5.38 7.98
C THR A 45 -9.05 6.75 8.18
N HIS A 46 -8.25 7.82 8.25
CA HIS A 46 -8.74 9.18 8.54
C HIS A 46 -8.42 10.19 7.43
N LEU A 47 -7.59 9.83 6.47
CA LEU A 47 -7.20 10.69 5.36
C LEU A 47 -7.99 10.36 4.09
N PRO A 48 -8.16 11.35 3.17
CA PRO A 48 -8.85 11.09 1.91
C PRO A 48 -8.17 9.98 1.09
N LEU A 49 -8.94 8.99 0.64
CA LEU A 49 -8.45 7.83 -0.12
C LEU A 49 -7.60 8.25 -1.33
N ALA A 50 -8.02 9.29 -2.06
CA ALA A 50 -7.28 9.82 -3.21
C ALA A 50 -5.83 10.23 -2.86
N LYS A 51 -5.59 10.75 -1.65
CA LYS A 51 -4.25 11.14 -1.19
C LYS A 51 -3.39 9.93 -0.86
N ILE A 52 -3.98 8.92 -0.24
CA ILE A 52 -3.31 7.64 0.04
C ILE A 52 -2.90 7.00 -1.30
N VAL A 53 -3.81 6.96 -2.27
CA VAL A 53 -3.53 6.43 -3.62
C VAL A 53 -2.36 7.14 -4.28
N ASN A 54 -2.35 8.48 -4.25
CA ASN A 54 -1.28 9.26 -4.86
C ASN A 54 0.09 8.96 -4.26
N ILE A 55 0.19 8.91 -2.92
CA ILE A 55 1.45 8.62 -2.24
C ILE A 55 1.88 7.17 -2.50
N SER A 56 0.94 6.23 -2.44
CA SER A 56 1.23 4.83 -2.74
C SER A 56 1.81 4.66 -4.14
N LYS A 57 1.22 5.34 -5.14
CA LYS A 57 1.74 5.36 -6.51
C LYS A 57 3.12 6.00 -6.59
N LEU A 58 3.34 7.12 -5.89
CA LEU A 58 4.62 7.83 -5.91
C LEU A 58 5.75 6.93 -5.40
N ILE A 59 5.58 6.33 -4.22
CA ILE A 59 6.62 5.53 -3.57
C ILE A 59 6.85 4.18 -4.25
N LEU A 60 5.79 3.52 -4.72
CA LEU A 60 5.88 2.16 -5.29
C LEU A 60 6.26 2.12 -6.77
N LYS A 61 6.13 3.24 -7.50
CA LYS A 61 6.59 3.33 -8.90
C LYS A 61 8.09 3.56 -9.02
N GLU A 62 8.73 4.12 -7.99
CA GLU A 62 10.18 4.31 -7.95
C GLU A 62 10.91 2.96 -8.00
N ASP A 63 12.13 2.95 -8.54
CA ASP A 63 12.93 1.73 -8.61
C ASP A 63 13.42 1.34 -7.20
N ILE A 64 12.88 0.25 -6.68
CA ILE A 64 13.12 -0.20 -5.30
C ILE A 64 14.45 -0.99 -5.27
N GLN A 65 15.56 -0.26 -5.34
CA GLN A 65 16.92 -0.83 -5.28
C GLN A 65 17.66 -0.50 -3.99
N GLU A 66 17.32 0.62 -3.36
CA GLU A 66 17.96 1.07 -2.12
C GLU A 66 17.21 0.56 -0.89
N ALA A 67 17.94 0.18 0.16
CA ALA A 67 17.35 -0.31 1.41
C ALA A 67 16.36 0.69 2.05
N VAL A 68 16.62 1.99 1.89
CA VAL A 68 15.72 3.07 2.33
C VAL A 68 14.39 2.99 1.58
N GLN A 69 14.43 2.79 0.27
CA GLN A 69 13.23 2.68 -0.55
C GLN A 69 12.47 1.37 -0.27
N GLU A 70 13.17 0.27 -0.02
CA GLU A 70 12.56 -1.00 0.39
C GLU A 70 11.76 -0.86 1.69
N ALA A 71 12.30 -0.13 2.67
CA ALA A 71 11.61 0.14 3.92
C ALA A 71 10.35 1.00 3.72
N LYS A 72 10.45 2.08 2.92
CA LYS A 72 9.29 2.92 2.57
C LYS A 72 8.22 2.12 1.83
N ALA A 73 8.61 1.35 0.81
CA ALA A 73 7.70 0.52 0.04
C ALA A 73 6.96 -0.50 0.92
N SER A 74 7.68 -1.14 1.85
CA SER A 74 7.06 -2.08 2.80
C SER A 74 6.02 -1.39 3.70
N LEU A 75 6.33 -0.21 4.24
CA LEU A 75 5.38 0.55 5.07
C LEU A 75 4.14 1.00 4.27
N VAL A 76 4.34 1.49 3.04
CA VAL A 76 3.25 1.89 2.16
C VAL A 76 2.36 0.70 1.79
N LEU A 77 2.92 -0.47 1.51
CA LEU A 77 2.13 -1.67 1.24
C LEU A 77 1.30 -2.10 2.45
N LYS A 78 1.84 -2.01 3.68
CA LYS A 78 1.05 -2.30 4.89
C LYS A 78 -0.06 -1.29 5.12
N MET A 79 0.21 -0.01 4.84
CA MET A 79 -0.79 1.05 4.87
C MET A 79 -1.90 0.77 3.84
N MET A 80 -1.54 0.36 2.61
CA MET A 80 -2.51 -0.08 1.60
C MET A 80 -3.32 -1.29 2.06
N THR A 81 -2.68 -2.34 2.60
CA THR A 81 -3.38 -3.51 3.17
C THR A 81 -4.46 -3.07 4.15
N ARG A 82 -4.12 -2.16 5.07
CA ARG A 82 -5.07 -1.62 6.05
C ARG A 82 -6.24 -0.89 5.39
N VAL A 83 -6.02 -0.15 4.31
CA VAL A 83 -7.10 0.51 3.57
C VAL A 83 -8.10 -0.52 3.00
N PHE A 84 -7.58 -1.58 2.36
CA PHE A 84 -8.42 -2.66 1.81
C PHE A 84 -9.14 -3.49 2.89
N GLU A 85 -8.61 -3.54 4.11
CA GLU A 85 -9.27 -4.21 5.23
C GLU A 85 -10.43 -3.42 5.84
N ASN A 86 -10.46 -2.08 5.73
CA ASN A 86 -11.48 -1.25 6.40
C ASN A 86 -12.51 -0.61 5.49
N LEU A 87 -12.15 -0.20 4.28
CA LEU A 87 -13.08 0.49 3.39
C LEU A 87 -13.97 -0.49 2.65
N GLU A 88 -15.14 -0.04 2.19
CA GLU A 88 -16.05 -0.90 1.45
C GLU A 88 -15.61 -1.13 0.00
N ALA A 89 -16.02 -2.27 -0.57
CA ALA A 89 -15.60 -2.67 -1.92
C ALA A 89 -16.01 -1.64 -2.99
N ASP A 90 -17.15 -0.98 -2.81
CA ASP A 90 -17.65 0.08 -3.69
C ASP A 90 -16.72 1.31 -3.70
N GLU A 91 -16.16 1.69 -2.54
CA GLU A 91 -15.22 2.81 -2.42
C GLU A 91 -13.84 2.48 -3.01
N LEU A 92 -13.46 1.21 -2.96
CA LEU A 92 -12.15 0.73 -3.39
C LEU A 92 -12.10 0.38 -4.88
N SER A 93 -13.23 0.03 -5.48
CA SER A 93 -13.30 -0.34 -6.90
C SER A 93 -12.76 0.74 -7.85
N PRO A 94 -13.05 2.04 -7.66
CA PRO A 94 -12.52 3.11 -8.53
C PRO A 94 -11.01 3.30 -8.45
N VAL A 95 -10.38 2.94 -7.33
CA VAL A 95 -8.93 3.12 -7.11
C VAL A 95 -8.13 1.85 -7.34
N ASN A 96 -8.80 0.74 -7.59
CA ASN A 96 -8.15 -0.56 -7.78
C ASN A 96 -7.18 -0.56 -8.97
N ASP A 97 -7.58 0.03 -10.10
CA ASP A 97 -6.75 0.08 -11.30
C ASP A 97 -5.48 0.92 -11.14
N ASP A 98 -5.48 1.79 -10.12
CA ASP A 98 -4.33 2.60 -9.73
C ASP A 98 -3.39 1.87 -8.75
N LEU A 99 -3.95 1.08 -7.83
CA LEU A 99 -3.23 0.44 -6.74
C LEU A 99 -2.75 -0.97 -7.06
N ALA A 100 -3.53 -1.77 -7.78
CA ALA A 100 -3.20 -3.16 -8.11
C ALA A 100 -1.88 -3.29 -8.89
N PRO A 101 -1.59 -2.46 -9.91
CA PRO A 101 -0.30 -2.51 -10.61
C PRO A 101 0.88 -2.23 -9.68
N CYS A 102 0.71 -1.33 -8.71
CA CYS A 102 1.75 -1.00 -7.74
C CYS A 102 2.09 -2.21 -6.85
N ALA A 103 1.08 -2.93 -6.35
CA ALA A 103 1.28 -4.15 -5.56
C ALA A 103 1.91 -5.29 -6.37
N ILE A 104 1.52 -5.44 -7.64
CA ILE A 104 2.10 -6.42 -8.57
C ILE A 104 3.58 -6.13 -8.83
N GLN A 105 3.92 -4.86 -9.11
CA GLN A 105 5.30 -4.42 -9.29
C GLN A 105 6.13 -4.69 -8.03
N ALA A 106 5.62 -4.36 -6.84
CA ALA A 106 6.30 -4.60 -5.59
C ALA A 106 6.54 -6.10 -5.30
N TYR A 107 5.64 -6.98 -5.74
CA TYR A 107 5.86 -8.43 -5.67
C TYR A 107 6.97 -8.92 -6.62
N GLY A 108 7.37 -8.09 -7.59
CA GLY A 108 8.56 -8.25 -8.42
C GLY A 108 9.88 -7.87 -7.76
N SER A 109 9.86 -7.19 -6.61
CA SER A 109 11.06 -6.61 -5.98
C SER A 109 12.14 -7.66 -5.64
N PRO A 110 13.45 -7.31 -5.71
CA PRO A 110 14.53 -8.15 -5.21
C PRO A 110 14.49 -8.35 -3.68
N SER A 111 13.82 -7.46 -2.95
CA SER A 111 13.70 -7.52 -1.49
C SER A 111 12.66 -8.53 -1.02
N SER A 112 13.09 -9.51 -0.22
CA SER A 112 12.17 -10.49 0.39
C SER A 112 11.12 -9.83 1.30
N SER A 113 11.48 -8.74 1.98
CA SER A 113 10.56 -8.01 2.87
C SER A 113 9.43 -7.34 2.08
N VAL A 114 9.79 -6.65 0.98
CA VAL A 114 8.82 -6.01 0.08
C VAL A 114 7.93 -7.06 -0.56
N ARG A 115 8.50 -8.17 -1.08
CA ARG A 115 7.71 -9.26 -1.67
C ARG A 115 6.71 -9.86 -0.69
N LYS A 116 7.14 -10.15 0.54
CA LYS A 116 6.25 -10.69 1.59
C LYS A 116 5.09 -9.73 1.82
N THR A 117 5.37 -8.44 2.01
CA THR A 117 4.35 -7.42 2.28
C THR A 117 3.40 -7.22 1.09
N ALA A 118 3.93 -7.27 -0.14
CA ALA A 118 3.12 -7.17 -1.35
C ALA A 118 2.14 -8.35 -1.47
N VAL A 119 2.56 -9.57 -1.12
CA VAL A 119 1.65 -10.73 -1.08
C VAL A 119 0.52 -10.51 -0.08
N TYR A 120 0.81 -10.02 1.13
CA TYR A 120 -0.26 -9.70 2.10
C TYR A 120 -1.22 -8.63 1.57
N CYS A 121 -0.71 -7.58 0.91
CA CYS A 121 -1.53 -6.56 0.30
C CYS A 121 -2.43 -7.15 -0.81
N LEU A 122 -1.87 -7.96 -1.71
CA LEU A 122 -2.64 -8.61 -2.79
C LEU A 122 -3.73 -9.54 -2.23
N VAL A 123 -3.44 -10.29 -1.17
CA VAL A 123 -4.44 -11.14 -0.50
C VAL A 123 -5.57 -10.31 0.09
N ALA A 124 -5.27 -9.21 0.77
CA ALA A 124 -6.30 -8.30 1.29
C ALA A 124 -7.16 -7.68 0.17
N MET A 125 -6.54 -7.29 -0.94
CA MET A 125 -7.25 -6.78 -2.12
C MET A 125 -8.20 -7.83 -2.70
N VAL A 126 -7.74 -9.07 -2.88
CA VAL A 126 -8.58 -10.18 -3.39
C VAL A 126 -9.70 -10.50 -2.41
N ASN A 127 -9.43 -10.50 -1.11
CA ASN A 127 -10.46 -10.76 -0.09
C ASN A 127 -11.54 -9.67 -0.07
N LYS A 128 -11.18 -8.39 -0.28
CA LYS A 128 -12.13 -7.28 -0.26
C LYS A 128 -12.89 -7.09 -1.57
N LEU A 129 -12.22 -7.18 -2.73
CA LEU A 129 -12.82 -6.92 -4.05
C LEU A 129 -13.27 -8.18 -4.78
N GLY A 130 -12.84 -9.36 -4.32
CA GLY A 130 -13.10 -10.64 -4.95
C GLY A 130 -12.11 -10.99 -6.07
N MET A 131 -11.97 -12.29 -6.33
CA MET A 131 -11.04 -12.81 -7.34
C MET A 131 -11.34 -12.30 -8.75
N LYS A 132 -12.62 -12.23 -9.14
CA LYS A 132 -13.05 -11.80 -10.48
C LYS A 132 -12.62 -10.36 -10.80
N THR A 133 -12.74 -9.47 -9.82
CA THR A 133 -12.35 -8.06 -9.96
C THR A 133 -10.84 -7.91 -10.07
N MET A 134 -10.08 -8.75 -9.38
CA MET A 134 -8.62 -8.72 -9.36
C MET A 134 -7.97 -9.48 -10.54
N GLU A 135 -8.70 -10.37 -11.21
CA GLU A 135 -8.20 -11.21 -12.30
C GLU A 135 -7.46 -10.45 -13.43
N PRO A 136 -7.96 -9.30 -13.93
CA PRO A 136 -7.28 -8.55 -14.99
C PRO A 136 -5.90 -8.02 -14.60
N HIS A 137 -5.67 -7.85 -13.30
CA HIS A 137 -4.39 -7.42 -12.74
C HIS A 137 -3.50 -8.64 -12.48
N LEU A 138 -4.05 -9.67 -11.82
CA LEU A 138 -3.32 -10.86 -11.40
C LEU A 138 -2.73 -11.69 -12.55
N GLN A 139 -3.31 -11.63 -13.75
CA GLN A 139 -2.75 -12.28 -14.95
C GLN A 139 -1.34 -11.80 -15.35
N HIS A 140 -0.89 -10.64 -14.86
CA HIS A 140 0.47 -10.15 -15.09
C HIS A 140 1.52 -10.86 -14.21
N LEU A 141 1.09 -11.64 -13.23
CA LEU A 141 1.98 -12.45 -12.40
C LEU A 141 2.33 -13.77 -13.11
N SER A 142 3.54 -14.27 -12.88
CA SER A 142 3.89 -15.63 -13.30
C SER A 142 3.01 -16.66 -12.58
N SER A 143 2.78 -17.82 -13.20
CA SER A 143 1.89 -18.86 -12.66
C SER A 143 2.23 -19.26 -11.22
N GLY A 144 3.52 -19.32 -10.87
CA GLY A 144 3.97 -19.61 -9.51
C GLY A 144 3.61 -18.52 -8.49
N LYS A 145 3.74 -17.25 -8.87
CA LYS A 145 3.37 -16.10 -8.03
C LYS A 145 1.85 -16.03 -7.82
N LEU A 146 1.09 -16.24 -8.90
CA LEU A 146 -0.38 -16.28 -8.84
C LEU A 146 -0.88 -17.42 -7.94
N ASN A 147 -0.31 -18.62 -8.09
CA ASN A 147 -0.66 -19.77 -7.25
C ASN A 147 -0.38 -19.48 -5.76
N LEU A 148 0.73 -18.79 -5.45
CA LEU A 148 1.02 -18.41 -4.07
C LEU A 148 -0.08 -17.51 -3.49
N VAL A 149 -0.48 -16.46 -4.22
CA VAL A 149 -1.57 -15.56 -3.80
C VAL A 149 -2.87 -16.34 -3.58
N GLN A 150 -3.23 -17.23 -4.51
CA GLN A 150 -4.42 -18.09 -4.40
C GLN A 150 -4.40 -18.97 -3.15
N VAL A 151 -3.26 -19.60 -2.84
CA VAL A 151 -3.11 -20.42 -1.63
C VAL A 151 -3.30 -19.60 -0.37
N TYR A 152 -2.77 -18.37 -0.31
CA TYR A 152 -2.96 -17.50 0.86
C TYR A 152 -4.40 -17.01 1.00
N VAL A 153 -5.05 -16.65 -0.11
CA VAL A 153 -6.48 -16.28 -0.13
C VAL A 153 -7.35 -17.43 0.40
N ASN A 154 -7.12 -18.66 -0.06
CA ASN A 154 -7.86 -19.84 0.40
C ASN A 154 -7.60 -20.22 1.87
N ARG A 155 -6.48 -19.79 2.45
CA ARG A 155 -6.15 -20.01 3.88
C ARG A 155 -6.69 -18.92 4.80
N ALA A 156 -6.97 -17.73 4.26
CA ALA A 156 -7.50 -16.60 5.01
C ALA A 156 -9.04 -16.60 5.09
N MET A 157 -9.71 -17.38 4.24
CA MET A 157 -11.15 -17.65 4.27
C MET A 157 -11.54 -18.77 5.23
#